data_AF-A0A183PZC9-F1
#
_entry.id   AF-A0A183PZC9-F1
#
_cell.length_a   1.000
_cell.length_b   1.000
_cell.length_c   1.000
_cell.angle_alpha   90.00
_cell.angle_beta   90.00
_cell.angle_gamma   90.00
#
_symmetry.space_group_name_H-M   'P 1'
#
loop_
_entity.id
_entity.type
_entity.pdbx_description
1 polymer ?
#
loop_
_entity_poly.entity_id
_entity_poly.type
_entity_poly.pdbx_seq_one_letter_code
_entity_poly.pdbx_strand_id
1 'polypeptide(L)'
;MIWKSDFNTHHRIRANVGVDDIIRRALDLVTVVIPPALPVVMTVGVVLAQRRLLSHGIFCVNPTVISVCGVINVACFDKTGTLTEDGLDMWGIIPYEDGLFADPELEPSELDNGPLMECLATCHSLTLIEGVLCGDPLDLKMFQSTKWELIEEAADHCKFEMAVPAIVRPSSKTSLTEKISEKFNGDVSHVI
;
A
#
# COMPACT_ATOMS: atom_id res chain seq x y z
N MET A 1 -50.18 -9.57 20.69
CA MET A 1 -51.38 -10.16 21.33
C MET A 1 -51.16 -10.57 22.80
N ILE A 2 -50.12 -10.07 23.50
CA ILE A 2 -49.69 -10.58 24.83
C ILE A 2 -49.90 -9.58 25.99
N TRP A 3 -50.44 -8.38 25.74
CA TRP A 3 -50.59 -7.33 26.76
C TRP A 3 -52.03 -7.08 27.25
N LYS A 4 -52.97 -8.00 27.02
CA LYS A 4 -54.40 -7.77 27.34
C LYS A 4 -54.93 -8.50 28.59
N SER A 5 -54.06 -9.02 29.46
CA SER A 5 -54.50 -9.85 30.60
C SER A 5 -53.73 -9.57 31.89
N ASP A 6 -53.74 -8.35 32.41
CA ASP A 6 -53.38 -8.12 33.81
C ASP A 6 -54.15 -6.95 34.44
N PHE A 7 -55.42 -7.20 34.75
CA PHE A 7 -56.20 -6.39 35.70
C PHE A 7 -56.69 -7.22 36.90
N ASN A 8 -56.09 -8.40 37.17
CA ASN A 8 -56.62 -9.30 38.21
C ASN A 8 -55.54 -9.96 39.09
N THR A 9 -54.50 -9.20 39.43
CA THR A 9 -53.43 -9.61 40.37
C THR A 9 -53.95 -9.88 41.79
N HIS A 10 -54.99 -9.18 42.25
CA HIS A 10 -55.56 -9.37 43.59
C HIS A 10 -56.36 -10.67 43.79
N HIS A 11 -56.94 -11.24 42.74
CA HIS A 11 -57.79 -12.44 42.84
C HIS A 11 -57.00 -13.75 42.74
N ARG A 12 -55.74 -13.67 42.27
CA ARG A 12 -54.89 -14.84 41.99
C ARG A 12 -53.97 -15.24 43.15
N ILE A 13 -53.71 -14.32 44.09
CA ILE A 13 -53.06 -14.65 45.37
C ILE A 13 -53.98 -15.52 46.26
N ARG A 14 -55.30 -15.46 46.03
CA ARG A 14 -56.29 -16.32 46.71
C ARG A 14 -56.50 -17.69 46.05
N ALA A 15 -56.05 -17.85 44.80
CA ALA A 15 -56.02 -19.16 44.14
C ALA A 15 -54.66 -19.79 44.44
N ASN A 16 -54.65 -21.05 44.87
CA ASN A 16 -53.43 -21.80 45.16
C ASN A 16 -52.64 -22.09 43.86
N VAL A 17 -52.07 -21.04 43.25
CA VAL A 17 -51.35 -21.13 41.97
C VAL A 17 -50.11 -21.97 42.21
N GLY A 18 -49.99 -23.07 41.46
CA GLY A 18 -48.86 -23.98 41.56
C GLY A 18 -47.55 -23.24 41.29
N VAL A 19 -46.51 -23.56 42.06
CA VAL A 19 -45.17 -22.99 41.88
C VAL A 19 -44.68 -23.18 40.43
N ASP A 20 -45.08 -24.29 39.79
CA ASP A 20 -44.81 -24.59 38.38
C ASP A 20 -45.34 -23.52 37.40
N ASP A 21 -46.53 -22.97 37.64
CA ASP A 21 -47.13 -21.94 36.78
C ASP A 21 -46.41 -20.60 36.92
N ILE A 22 -45.91 -20.29 38.12
CA ILE A 22 -45.13 -19.08 38.38
C ILE A 22 -43.78 -19.18 37.65
N ILE A 23 -43.13 -20.35 37.72
CA ILE A 23 -41.85 -20.61 37.05
C ILE A 23 -42.00 -20.52 35.53
N ARG A 24 -43.03 -21.15 34.93
CA ARG A 24 -43.27 -21.09 33.49
C ARG A 24 -43.49 -19.66 33.00
N ARG A 25 -44.29 -18.88 33.73
CA ARG A 25 -44.54 -17.47 33.40
C ARG A 25 -43.29 -16.59 33.52
N ALA A 26 -42.42 -16.87 34.49
CA ALA A 26 -41.15 -16.15 34.63
C ALA A 26 -40.21 -16.45 33.45
N LEU A 27 -40.13 -17.71 33.01
CA LEU A 27 -39.33 -18.10 31.84
C LEU A 27 -39.86 -17.49 30.53
N ASP A 28 -41.18 -17.42 30.35
CA ASP A 28 -41.79 -16.73 29.21
C ASP A 28 -41.44 -15.23 29.18
N LEU A 29 -41.42 -14.56 30.33
CA LEU A 29 -41.02 -13.16 30.41
C LEU A 29 -39.56 -12.96 30.00
N VAL A 30 -38.65 -13.83 30.46
CA VAL A 30 -37.22 -13.75 30.13
C VAL A 30 -36.98 -13.99 28.64
N THR A 31 -37.64 -14.97 28.04
CA THR A 31 -37.48 -15.30 26.60
C THR A 31 -38.07 -14.23 25.68
N VAL A 32 -39.08 -13.48 26.14
CA VAL A 32 -39.59 -12.30 25.43
C VAL A 32 -38.61 -11.13 25.48
N VAL A 33 -37.97 -10.90 26.64
CA VAL A 33 -37.02 -9.79 26.83
C VAL A 33 -35.70 -10.06 26.10
N ILE A 34 -35.20 -11.30 26.16
CA ILE A 34 -33.95 -11.72 25.51
C ILE A 34 -34.29 -12.80 24.50
N PRO A 35 -34.68 -12.41 23.27
CA PRO A 35 -34.95 -13.39 22.24
C PRO A 35 -33.65 -14.14 21.91
N PRO A 36 -33.69 -15.49 21.84
CA PRO A 36 -32.51 -16.31 21.59
C PRO A 36 -31.86 -16.06 20.22
N ALA A 37 -32.56 -15.38 19.30
CA ALA A 37 -32.06 -15.00 17.98
C ALA A 37 -31.14 -13.77 17.98
N LEU A 38 -31.13 -12.96 19.04
CA LEU A 38 -30.39 -11.70 19.07
C LEU A 38 -28.86 -11.86 18.91
N PRO A 39 -28.20 -12.81 19.59
CA PRO A 39 -26.76 -13.05 19.39
C PRO A 39 -26.43 -13.56 17.98
N VAL A 40 -27.34 -14.32 17.37
CA VAL A 40 -27.17 -14.86 16.01
C VAL A 40 -27.20 -13.74 14.98
N VAL A 41 -28.17 -12.84 15.08
CA VAL A 41 -28.28 -11.68 14.16
C VAL A 41 -27.05 -10.78 14.26
N MET A 42 -26.57 -10.52 15.47
CA MET A 42 -25.35 -9.72 15.68
C MET A 42 -24.14 -10.36 14.99
N THR A 43 -23.98 -11.68 15.13
CA THR A 43 -22.87 -12.41 14.51
C THR A 43 -22.95 -12.37 12.98
N VAL A 44 -24.14 -12.61 12.40
CA VAL A 44 -24.35 -12.54 10.95
C VAL A 44 -24.04 -11.15 10.40
N GLY A 45 -24.44 -10.09 11.11
CA GLY A 45 -24.13 -8.71 10.74
C GLY A 45 -22.63 -8.44 10.63
N VAL A 46 -21.86 -8.90 11.63
CA VAL A 46 -20.39 -8.76 11.64
C VAL A 46 -19.75 -9.55 10.51
N VAL A 47 -20.19 -10.79 10.25
CA VAL A 47 -19.65 -11.62 9.16
C VAL A 47 -19.90 -10.99 7.79
N LEU A 48 -21.09 -10.43 7.56
CA LEU A 48 -21.39 -9.72 6.31
C LEU A 48 -20.52 -8.46 6.15
N ALA A 49 -20.29 -7.71 7.22
CA ALA A 49 -19.40 -6.56 7.21
C ALA A 49 -17.95 -6.97 6.90
N GLN A 50 -17.46 -8.05 7.53
CA GLN A 50 -16.12 -8.57 7.27
C GLN A 50 -15.95 -9.02 5.82
N ARG A 51 -16.94 -9.69 5.22
CA ARG A 51 -16.89 -10.09 3.79
C ARG A 51 -16.83 -8.87 2.87
N ARG A 52 -17.55 -7.80 3.19
CA ARG A 52 -17.49 -6.54 2.44
C ARG A 52 -16.15 -5.83 2.59
N LEU A 53 -15.54 -5.86 3.77
CA LEU A 53 -14.19 -5.29 3.98
C LEU A 53 -13.14 -6.09 3.23
N LEU A 54 -13.26 -7.42 3.22
CA LEU A 54 -12.36 -8.30 2.48
C LEU A 54 -12.39 -8.04 0.97
N SER A 55 -13.56 -7.73 0.39
CA SER A 55 -13.65 -7.38 -1.03
C SER A 55 -12.95 -6.05 -1.37
N HIS A 56 -12.60 -5.24 -0.36
CA HIS A 56 -11.82 -4.01 -0.49
C HIS A 56 -10.36 -4.20 -0.05
N GLY A 57 -9.90 -5.45 0.14
CA GLY A 57 -8.53 -5.74 0.57
C GLY A 57 -8.27 -5.50 2.06
N ILE A 58 -9.30 -5.18 2.86
CA ILE A 58 -9.17 -4.94 4.30
C ILE A 58 -9.42 -6.25 5.06
N PHE A 59 -8.38 -6.84 5.61
CA PHE A 59 -8.46 -8.07 6.40
C PHE A 59 -8.57 -7.76 7.89
N CYS A 60 -9.69 -8.13 8.51
CA CYS A 60 -9.91 -7.95 9.95
C CYS A 60 -9.59 -9.24 10.72
N VAL A 61 -8.58 -9.19 11.60
CA VAL A 61 -8.23 -10.31 12.51
C VAL A 61 -9.25 -10.44 13.64
N ASN A 62 -9.76 -9.31 14.15
CA ASN A 62 -10.77 -9.29 15.20
C ASN A 62 -12.08 -8.66 14.67
N PRO A 63 -13.09 -9.47 14.32
CA PRO A 63 -14.36 -8.99 13.77
C PRO A 63 -15.17 -8.11 14.72
N THR A 64 -14.98 -8.23 16.04
CA THR A 64 -15.72 -7.42 17.03
C THR A 64 -15.36 -5.93 16.95
N VAL A 65 -14.14 -5.61 16.48
CA VAL A 65 -13.65 -4.23 16.33
C VAL A 65 -14.38 -3.49 15.21
N ILE A 66 -14.91 -4.20 14.20
CA ILE A 66 -15.65 -3.61 13.08
C ILE A 66 -16.83 -2.76 13.58
N SER A 67 -17.52 -3.22 14.64
CA SER A 67 -18.64 -2.48 15.24
C SER A 67 -18.17 -1.23 16.00
N VAL A 68 -16.97 -1.24 16.57
CA VAL A 68 -16.38 -0.11 17.30
C VAL A 68 -15.93 1.00 16.35
N CYS A 69 -15.49 0.65 15.13
CA CYS A 69 -15.07 1.62 14.12
C CYS A 69 -16.17 2.65 13.77
N GLY A 70 -17.44 2.34 13.99
CA GLY A 70 -18.56 3.25 13.73
C GLY A 70 -18.73 4.38 14.75
N VAL A 71 -18.06 4.32 15.91
CA VAL A 71 -18.21 5.29 17.01
C VAL A 71 -16.92 6.04 17.34
N ILE A 72 -15.89 5.93 16.50
CA ILE A 72 -14.60 6.62 16.72
C ILE A 72 -14.75 8.14 16.56
N ASN A 73 -14.12 8.91 17.46
CA ASN A 73 -14.12 10.38 17.41
C ASN A 73 -12.76 10.99 17.04
N VAL A 74 -11.68 10.22 17.19
CA VAL A 74 -10.30 10.65 16.93
C VAL A 74 -9.61 9.55 16.14
N ALA A 75 -8.88 9.95 15.09
CA ALA A 75 -8.02 9.07 14.32
C ALA A 75 -6.57 9.57 14.46
N CYS A 76 -5.69 8.70 14.97
CA CYS A 76 -4.27 8.97 15.04
C CYS A 76 -3.60 8.30 13.84
N PHE A 77 -2.83 9.07 13.09
CA PHE A 77 -2.03 8.56 11.98
C PHE A 77 -0.56 8.54 12.40
N ASP A 78 0.10 7.41 12.17
CA ASP A 78 1.56 7.37 12.24
C ASP A 78 2.15 8.01 10.98
N LYS A 79 3.37 8.54 11.07
CA LYS A 79 4.01 9.21 9.92
C LYS A 79 4.66 8.19 8.99
N THR A 80 5.73 7.55 9.47
CA THR A 80 6.60 6.71 8.65
C THR A 80 5.94 5.36 8.37
N GLY A 81 5.83 4.98 7.10
CA GLY A 81 5.16 3.73 6.70
C GLY A 81 3.63 3.78 6.78
N THR A 82 3.02 4.95 7.03
CA THR A 82 1.57 5.16 7.01
C THR A 82 1.17 6.38 6.19
N LEU A 83 1.59 7.59 6.60
CA LEU A 83 1.36 8.81 5.81
C LEU A 83 2.41 8.97 4.71
N THR A 84 3.63 8.53 4.98
CA THR A 84 4.71 8.49 4.01
C THR A 84 5.04 7.05 3.67
N GLU A 85 5.45 6.83 2.42
CA GLU A 85 6.11 5.58 2.05
C GLU A 85 7.39 5.41 2.88
N ASP A 86 7.82 4.16 3.01
CA ASP A 86 9.11 3.86 3.61
C ASP A 86 10.20 4.07 2.56
N GLY A 87 11.26 4.79 2.95
CA GLY A 87 12.35 5.17 2.05
C GLY A 87 12.45 6.66 1.76
N LEU A 88 13.40 6.99 0.90
CA LEU A 88 13.69 8.34 0.45
C LEU A 88 13.34 8.46 -1.03
N ASP A 89 12.96 9.63 -1.49
CA ASP A 89 12.86 9.93 -2.92
C ASP A 89 13.50 11.29 -3.21
N MET A 90 14.09 11.44 -4.40
CA MET A 90 14.67 12.72 -4.80
C MET A 90 13.55 13.64 -5.30
N TRP A 91 13.39 14.79 -4.65
CA TRP A 91 12.40 15.78 -5.08
C TRP A 91 12.86 16.57 -6.32
N GLY A 92 14.16 16.89 -6.40
CA GLY A 92 14.75 17.64 -7.50
C GLY A 92 16.17 18.10 -7.20
N ILE A 93 16.78 18.78 -8.16
CA ILE A 93 18.10 19.37 -8.05
C ILE A 93 18.03 20.89 -8.23
N ILE A 94 18.95 21.61 -7.63
CA ILE A 94 19.03 23.07 -7.75
C ILE A 94 20.38 23.40 -8.39
N PRO A 95 20.42 23.73 -9.69
CA PRO A 95 21.65 24.14 -10.35
C PRO A 95 22.24 25.39 -9.69
N TYR A 96 23.56 25.45 -9.63
CA TYR A 96 24.30 26.62 -9.17
C TYR A 96 25.14 27.15 -10.33
N GLU A 97 24.75 28.32 -10.84
CA GLU A 97 25.37 28.97 -11.99
C GLU A 97 25.63 30.44 -11.66
N ASP A 98 26.79 30.96 -12.04
CA ASP A 98 27.16 32.38 -11.92
C ASP A 98 26.95 33.01 -10.52
N GLY A 99 27.12 32.24 -9.45
CA GLY A 99 26.98 32.75 -8.08
C GLY A 99 25.56 32.75 -7.54
N LEU A 100 24.59 32.20 -8.29
CA LEU A 100 23.18 32.17 -7.94
C LEU A 100 22.65 30.74 -8.00
N PHE A 101 21.68 30.43 -7.13
CA PHE A 101 20.89 29.22 -7.22
C PHE A 101 19.76 29.45 -8.21
N ALA A 102 19.63 28.56 -9.20
CA ALA A 102 18.51 28.56 -10.14
C ALA A 102 17.23 28.04 -9.47
N ASP A 103 16.13 28.03 -10.21
CA ASP A 103 14.91 27.38 -9.77
C ASP A 103 15.10 25.85 -9.68
N PRO A 104 14.41 25.15 -8.75
CA PRO A 104 14.53 23.71 -8.64
C PRO A 104 14.02 22.98 -9.87
N GLU A 105 14.84 22.07 -10.39
CA GLU A 105 14.49 21.16 -11.47
C GLU A 105 14.06 19.81 -10.89
N LEU A 106 12.82 19.41 -11.13
CA LEU A 106 12.24 18.19 -10.55
C LEU A 106 12.70 16.92 -11.29
N GLU A 107 13.14 17.07 -12.54
CA GLU A 107 13.49 15.94 -13.39
C GLU A 107 14.93 16.11 -13.93
N PRO A 108 15.94 15.62 -13.18
CA PRO A 108 17.35 15.79 -13.55
C PRO A 108 17.68 15.27 -14.96
N SER A 109 16.97 14.26 -15.45
CA SER A 109 17.15 13.68 -16.79
C SER A 109 16.76 14.61 -17.96
N GLU A 110 16.04 15.71 -17.70
CA GLU A 110 15.70 16.71 -18.71
C GLU A 110 16.77 17.79 -18.85
N LEU A 111 17.70 17.89 -17.91
CA LEU A 111 18.85 18.77 -18.05
C LEU A 111 19.83 18.22 -19.09
N ASP A 112 20.51 19.14 -19.75
CA ASP A 112 21.65 18.78 -20.60
C ASP A 112 22.71 18.04 -19.77
N ASN A 113 23.40 17.11 -20.43
CA ASN A 113 24.52 16.39 -19.82
C ASN A 113 25.66 17.38 -19.57
N GLY A 114 25.66 17.98 -18.39
CA GLY A 114 26.69 18.89 -17.89
C GLY A 114 27.36 18.38 -16.61
N PRO A 115 28.27 19.17 -16.01
CA PRO A 115 29.05 18.75 -14.84
C PRO A 115 28.18 18.30 -13.66
N LEU A 116 27.03 18.94 -13.44
CA LEU A 116 26.10 18.57 -12.37
C LEU A 116 25.55 17.15 -12.56
N MET A 117 25.11 16.82 -13.78
CA MET A 117 24.59 15.49 -14.11
C MET A 117 25.68 14.43 -14.06
N GLU A 118 26.88 14.74 -14.57
CA GLU A 118 28.03 13.84 -14.48
C GLU A 118 28.43 13.56 -13.03
N CYS A 119 28.42 14.57 -12.15
CA CYS A 119 28.68 14.38 -10.72
C CYS A 119 27.62 13.49 -10.06
N LEU A 120 26.33 13.74 -10.31
CA LEU A 120 25.24 12.92 -9.77
C LEU A 120 25.32 11.45 -10.25
N ALA A 121 25.78 11.25 -11.48
CA ALA A 121 25.89 9.93 -12.08
C ALA A 121 27.18 9.17 -11.72
N THR A 122 28.25 9.84 -11.26
CA THR A 122 29.57 9.20 -11.04
C THR A 122 30.08 9.25 -9.59
N CYS A 123 29.62 10.21 -8.79
CA CYS A 123 30.10 10.40 -7.42
C CYS A 123 29.24 9.65 -6.39
N HIS A 124 29.14 8.33 -6.52
CA HIS A 124 28.40 7.47 -5.59
C HIS A 124 29.14 6.16 -5.32
N SER A 125 28.73 5.46 -4.26
CA SER A 125 29.32 4.18 -3.85
C SER A 125 28.52 2.94 -4.28
N LEU A 126 27.59 3.10 -5.23
CA LEU A 126 26.73 2.03 -5.72
C LEU A 126 27.52 0.94 -6.46
N THR A 127 27.02 -0.29 -6.37
CA THR A 127 27.50 -1.46 -7.11
C THR A 127 26.34 -2.23 -7.72
N LEU A 128 26.62 -3.13 -8.67
CA LEU A 128 25.63 -3.96 -9.35
C LEU A 128 25.79 -5.42 -8.90
N ILE A 129 24.86 -5.90 -8.08
CA ILE A 129 24.84 -7.29 -7.59
C ILE A 129 23.72 -8.03 -8.32
N GLU A 130 24.07 -9.05 -9.12
CA GLU A 130 23.11 -9.83 -9.92
C GLU A 130 22.22 -8.96 -10.84
N GLY A 131 22.76 -7.84 -11.34
CA GLY A 131 22.01 -6.89 -12.17
C GLY A 131 21.12 -5.92 -11.39
N VAL A 132 21.17 -5.94 -10.06
CA VAL A 132 20.43 -5.03 -9.19
C VAL A 132 21.38 -4.00 -8.59
N LEU A 133 21.01 -2.72 -8.66
CA LEU A 133 21.73 -1.63 -8.01
C LEU A 133 21.65 -1.78 -6.48
N CYS A 134 22.80 -1.80 -5.83
CA CYS A 134 22.94 -1.93 -4.38
C CYS A 134 23.84 -0.81 -3.82
N GLY A 135 23.47 -0.28 -2.65
CA GLY A 135 24.24 0.75 -1.95
C GLY A 135 23.37 1.54 -0.99
N ASP A 136 23.81 2.73 -0.61
CA ASP A 136 23.04 3.61 0.27
C ASP A 136 21.72 4.07 -0.42
N PRO A 137 20.58 4.10 0.30
CA PRO A 137 19.31 4.52 -0.28
C PRO A 137 19.32 5.93 -0.88
N LEU A 138 20.12 6.86 -0.34
CA LEU A 138 20.27 8.21 -0.88
C LEU A 138 20.99 8.17 -2.23
N ASP A 139 22.13 7.48 -2.31
CA ASP A 139 22.90 7.31 -3.54
C ASP A 139 22.04 6.61 -4.61
N LEU A 140 21.27 5.59 -4.22
CA LEU A 140 20.44 4.81 -5.13
C LEU A 140 19.35 5.68 -5.75
N LYS A 141 18.69 6.51 -4.94
CA LYS A 141 17.65 7.44 -5.41
C LYS A 141 18.20 8.60 -6.22
N MET A 142 19.37 9.10 -5.85
CA MET A 142 20.13 10.06 -6.62
C MET A 142 20.46 9.51 -8.01
N PHE A 143 21.06 8.32 -8.11
CA PHE A 143 21.43 7.72 -9.39
C PHE A 143 20.21 7.42 -10.27
N GLN A 144 19.15 6.84 -9.70
CA GLN A 144 17.91 6.54 -10.40
C GLN A 144 17.20 7.77 -10.98
N SER A 145 17.41 8.95 -10.39
CA SER A 145 16.87 10.22 -10.89
C SER A 145 17.55 10.67 -12.19
N THR A 146 18.83 10.33 -12.38
CA THR A 146 19.60 10.73 -13.57
C THR A 146 19.17 9.95 -14.82
N LYS A 147 18.59 8.75 -14.64
CA LYS A 147 18.30 7.76 -15.69
C LYS A 147 19.54 7.21 -16.40
N TRP A 148 20.74 7.45 -15.88
CA TRP A 148 21.96 6.85 -16.42
C TRP A 148 22.03 5.36 -16.07
N GLU A 149 22.82 4.62 -16.84
CA GLU A 149 23.00 3.17 -16.68
C GLU A 149 24.38 2.88 -16.08
N LEU A 150 24.40 2.11 -14.99
CA LEU A 150 25.62 1.58 -14.38
C LEU A 150 25.86 0.17 -14.92
N ILE A 151 27.02 -0.04 -15.51
CA ILE A 151 27.46 -1.32 -16.06
C ILE A 151 28.68 -1.78 -15.27
N GLU A 152 28.55 -2.93 -14.63
CA GLU A 152 29.67 -3.68 -14.05
C GLU A 152 29.74 -5.01 -14.79
N GLU A 153 30.78 -5.21 -15.59
CA GLU A 153 30.98 -6.51 -16.24
C GLU A 153 31.44 -7.52 -15.18
N ALA A 154 30.57 -8.45 -14.80
CA ALA A 154 30.99 -9.60 -14.01
C ALA A 154 31.99 -10.40 -14.87
N ALA A 155 33.28 -10.33 -14.51
CA ALA A 155 34.29 -11.14 -15.17
C ALA A 155 34.04 -12.62 -14.83
N ASP A 156 33.28 -13.30 -15.69
CA ASP A 156 33.24 -14.75 -15.71
C ASP A 156 34.67 -15.25 -15.97
N HIS A 157 35.27 -15.80 -14.92
CA HIS A 157 36.47 -16.63 -14.96
C HIS A 157 37.78 -15.99 -15.49
N CYS A 158 38.19 -14.82 -15.01
CA CYS A 158 39.58 -14.39 -15.17
C CYS A 158 40.29 -14.15 -13.83
N LYS A 159 41.41 -14.86 -13.70
CA LYS A 159 42.33 -14.92 -12.55
C LYS A 159 42.79 -13.52 -12.14
N PHE A 160 42.74 -13.26 -10.82
CA PHE A 160 43.57 -12.32 -10.05
C PHE A 160 43.80 -10.89 -10.61
N GLU A 161 43.37 -9.89 -9.84
CA GLU A 161 43.86 -8.50 -9.83
C GLU A 161 43.48 -7.53 -10.97
N MET A 162 42.27 -7.62 -11.52
CA MET A 162 41.67 -6.46 -12.20
C MET A 162 40.34 -6.11 -11.56
N ALA A 163 40.31 -5.02 -10.79
CA ALA A 163 39.06 -4.38 -10.45
C ALA A 163 38.39 -3.98 -11.77
N VAL A 164 37.29 -4.65 -12.11
CA VAL A 164 36.51 -4.26 -13.29
C VAL A 164 36.01 -2.84 -13.01
N PRO A 165 36.33 -1.86 -13.88
CA PRO A 165 35.85 -0.50 -13.65
C PRO A 165 34.33 -0.48 -13.82
N ALA A 166 33.64 0.11 -12.85
CA ALA A 166 32.24 0.45 -13.01
C ALA A 166 32.13 1.56 -14.08
N ILE A 167 31.33 1.31 -15.12
CA ILE A 167 31.13 2.24 -16.23
C ILE A 167 29.73 2.82 -16.11
N VAL A 168 29.64 4.14 -16.08
CA VAL A 168 28.36 4.85 -16.10
C VAL A 168 28.13 5.45 -17.49
N ARG A 169 26.94 5.29 -18.06
CA ARG A 169 26.59 5.81 -19.38
C ARG A 169 25.27 6.60 -19.35
N PRO A 170 25.16 7.72 -20.08
CA PRO A 170 23.89 8.43 -20.23
C PRO A 170 22.85 7.55 -20.93
N SER A 171 21.58 7.70 -20.55
CA SER A 171 20.49 7.03 -21.26
C SER A 171 20.45 7.51 -22.71
N SER A 172 20.50 6.56 -23.65
CA SER A 172 20.42 6.88 -25.06
C SER A 172 19.00 7.37 -25.41
N LYS A 173 18.77 8.70 -25.42
CA LYS A 173 17.56 9.30 -26.04
C LYS A 173 17.46 8.98 -27.56
N THR A 174 18.43 8.27 -28.15
CA THR A 174 18.61 8.02 -29.59
C THR A 174 17.96 6.74 -30.15
N SER A 175 17.41 5.82 -29.35
CA SER A 175 16.99 4.49 -29.89
C SER A 175 15.57 4.39 -30.50
N LEU A 176 14.74 5.44 -30.45
CA LEU A 176 13.37 5.39 -30.99
C LEU A 176 13.23 5.91 -32.42
N THR A 177 14.10 6.80 -32.89
CA THR A 177 14.04 7.34 -34.26
C THR A 177 14.71 6.42 -35.28
N GLU A 178 15.76 5.68 -34.92
CA GLU A 178 16.42 4.74 -35.85
C GLU A 178 15.60 3.45 -36.03
N LYS A 179 14.93 2.95 -34.99
CA LYS A 179 14.08 1.74 -35.07
C LYS A 179 12.82 1.91 -35.92
N ILE A 180 12.35 3.15 -36.13
CA ILE A 180 11.21 3.43 -37.02
C ILE A 180 11.68 3.56 -38.48
N SER A 181 12.87 4.11 -38.71
CA SER A 181 13.46 4.26 -40.06
C SER A 181 13.80 2.90 -40.70
N GLU A 182 14.34 1.94 -39.93
CA GLU A 182 14.65 0.60 -40.46
C GLU A 182 13.39 -0.24 -40.73
N LYS A 183 12.29 -0.02 -40.00
CA LYS A 183 11.04 -0.77 -40.19
C LYS A 183 10.24 -0.35 -41.42
N PHE A 184 10.38 0.90 -41.88
CA PHE A 184 9.64 1.40 -43.05
C PHE A 184 10.33 1.11 -44.40
N ASN A 185 11.63 0.81 -44.41
CA ASN A 185 12.38 0.59 -45.65
C ASN A 185 12.50 -0.90 -46.05
N GLY A 186 11.98 -1.82 -45.22
CA GLY A 186 12.11 -3.27 -45.41
C GLY A 186 10.89 -3.99 -45.99
N ASP A 187 9.75 -3.32 -46.19
CA ASP A 187 8.46 -4.02 -46.38
C ASP A 187 7.70 -3.69 -47.68
N VAL A 188 8.41 -3.34 -48.77
CA VAL A 188 7.78 -3.05 -50.09
C VAL A 188 8.26 -3.98 -51.22
N SER A 189 9.03 -5.04 -50.95
CA SER A 189 9.60 -5.88 -52.02
C SER A 189 9.02 -7.28 -52.21
N HIS A 190 8.10 -7.78 -51.39
CA HIS A 190 7.55 -9.13 -51.61
C HIS A 190 6.08 -9.30 -51.18
N VAL A 191 5.15 -8.81 -52.01
CA VAL A 191 3.82 -9.44 -52.17
C VAL A 191 3.47 -9.45 -53.67
N ILE A 192 3.86 -10.55 -54.33
CA ILE A 192 3.10 -11.16 -55.43
C ILE A 192 2.50 -12.42 -54.84
#